data_AF-A0A8C5QL36-F1
#
_entry.id   AF-A0A8C5QL36-F1
#
_cell.length_a   1.000
_cell.length_b   1.000
_cell.length_c   1.000
_cell.angle_alpha   90.00
_cell.angle_beta   90.00
_cell.angle_gamma   90.00
#
_symmetry.space_group_name_H-M   'P 1'
#
loop_
_entity.id
_entity.type
_entity.pdbx_description
1 polymer ?
#
loop_
_entity_poly.entity_id
_entity_poly.type
_entity_poly.pdbx_seq_one_letter_code
_entity_poly.pdbx_strand_id
1 'polypeptide(L)'
;MVRSAVWAYRGLQGVFAVYKAPGVHWKQVRDTVETNLLKELKALKQPVPRQQIKFLPAGTEGADGVLQLTRVATVVPVLADHVLVKGAAYTHLKVGAGHRLDYQSSGVFVLGIGHGNKILTDMYNSHYTREYTVSGLFGKATEDFSDAGKVIEKTTYDHITRDKFERVLAMIQGSNQRAMLVHTRIDLKSQEAYELAVEGRLRPMDKSPPIILGLRCLEYSPPHFTLEIQCMHETQQYLRKIIHEIGLELRSSAVCTKVRRTRDGPFTADCALLRTHWDLQNISRALKESRGRTAELVRENISNMEQQSPNEEQLQECGTARAPSP
;
A
#
# COMPACT_ATOMS: atom_id res chain seq x y z
N MET A 1 25.51 7.69 -18.28
CA MET A 1 25.96 6.28 -18.32
C MET A 1 24.75 5.41 -18.65
N VAL A 2 24.67 4.86 -19.88
CA VAL A 2 23.48 4.14 -20.39
C VAL A 2 23.29 2.86 -19.58
N ARG A 3 22.37 2.86 -18.61
CA ARG A 3 22.03 1.68 -17.83
C ARG A 3 21.33 0.68 -18.75
N SER A 4 21.90 -0.52 -18.89
CA SER A 4 21.26 -1.63 -19.59
C SER A 4 19.84 -1.87 -19.06
N ALA A 5 18.90 -2.27 -19.93
CA ALA A 5 17.53 -2.58 -19.54
C ALA A 5 17.46 -3.61 -18.39
N VAL A 6 18.42 -4.55 -18.35
CA VAL A 6 18.55 -5.55 -17.28
C VAL A 6 18.83 -4.89 -15.93
N TRP A 7 19.71 -3.89 -15.90
CA TRP A 7 20.07 -3.21 -14.66
C TRP A 7 18.90 -2.34 -14.16
N ALA A 8 18.23 -1.64 -15.08
CA ALA A 8 17.03 -0.89 -14.77
C ALA A 8 15.93 -1.79 -14.19
N TYR A 9 15.64 -2.92 -14.84
CA TYR A 9 14.64 -3.88 -14.37
C TYR A 9 14.95 -4.45 -12.98
N ARG A 10 16.21 -4.82 -12.72
CA ARG A 10 16.65 -5.30 -11.39
C ARG A 10 16.54 -4.20 -10.33
N GLY A 11 16.78 -2.94 -10.71
CA GLY A 11 16.64 -1.78 -9.84
C GLY A 11 15.20 -1.47 -9.44
N LEU A 12 14.22 -1.91 -10.23
CA LEU A 12 12.79 -1.64 -10.01
C LEU A 12 12.15 -2.49 -8.89
N GLN A 13 12.87 -3.45 -8.31
CA GLN A 13 12.33 -4.31 -7.25
C GLN A 13 12.17 -3.51 -5.94
N GLY A 14 10.93 -3.37 -5.45
CA GLY A 14 10.62 -2.68 -4.20
C GLY A 14 9.24 -2.04 -4.17
N VAL A 15 9.02 -1.19 -3.17
CA VAL A 15 7.77 -0.45 -2.96
C VAL A 15 7.98 1.05 -3.11
N PHE A 16 6.99 1.77 -3.62
CA PHE A 16 7.03 3.22 -3.75
C PHE A 16 5.61 3.79 -3.70
N ALA A 17 5.49 5.09 -3.44
CA ALA A 17 4.22 5.78 -3.36
C ALA A 17 3.97 6.62 -4.61
N VAL A 18 2.71 6.61 -5.07
CA VAL A 18 2.19 7.51 -6.10
C VAL A 18 0.98 8.27 -5.56
N TYR A 19 0.71 9.45 -6.10
CA TYR A 19 -0.49 10.19 -5.77
C TYR A 19 -1.65 9.77 -6.69
N LYS A 20 -2.71 9.23 -6.11
CA LYS A 20 -3.97 8.94 -6.82
C LYS A 20 -4.89 10.14 -6.75
N ALA A 21 -5.29 10.67 -7.90
CA ALA A 21 -6.30 11.71 -8.01
C ALA A 21 -7.73 11.17 -7.71
N PRO A 22 -8.65 12.02 -7.22
CA PRO A 22 -10.06 11.64 -7.10
C PRO A 22 -10.65 11.40 -8.51
N GLY A 23 -11.60 10.46 -8.62
CA GLY A 23 -12.21 10.11 -9.90
C GLY A 23 -11.35 9.20 -10.80
N VAL A 24 -10.28 8.61 -10.27
CA VAL A 24 -9.45 7.64 -11.00
C VAL A 24 -9.52 6.31 -10.27
N HIS A 25 -9.82 5.21 -10.97
CA HIS A 25 -9.83 3.89 -10.34
C HIS A 25 -8.39 3.42 -10.06
N TRP A 26 -8.14 2.79 -8.90
CA TRP A 26 -6.78 2.38 -8.49
C TRP A 26 -6.11 1.42 -9.49
N LYS A 27 -6.90 0.56 -10.17
CA LYS A 27 -6.39 -0.32 -11.25
C LYS A 27 -5.78 0.49 -12.38
N GLN A 28 -6.45 1.56 -12.83
CA GLN A 28 -5.95 2.42 -13.89
C GLN A 28 -4.63 3.08 -13.51
N VAL A 29 -4.46 3.49 -12.24
CA VAL A 29 -3.17 4.02 -11.75
C VAL A 29 -2.06 2.98 -11.89
N ARG A 30 -2.29 1.76 -11.37
CA ARG A 30 -1.35 0.63 -11.47
C ARG A 30 -1.02 0.32 -12.94
N ASP A 31 -2.03 0.19 -13.79
CA ASP A 31 -1.87 -0.21 -15.19
C ASP A 31 -1.15 0.86 -16.01
N THR A 32 -1.40 2.15 -15.70
CA THR A 32 -0.68 3.27 -16.33
C THR A 32 0.80 3.25 -15.95
N VAL A 33 1.10 3.04 -14.66
CA VAL A 33 2.48 2.93 -14.17
C VAL A 33 3.20 1.75 -14.81
N GLU A 34 2.56 0.58 -14.87
CA GLU A 34 3.12 -0.60 -15.54
C GLU A 34 3.41 -0.31 -17.02
N THR A 35 2.44 0.29 -17.73
CA THR A 35 2.57 0.60 -19.16
C THR A 35 3.71 1.57 -19.43
N ASN A 36 3.84 2.63 -18.62
CA ASN A 36 4.92 3.61 -18.75
C ASN A 36 6.29 2.96 -18.53
N LEU A 37 6.43 2.17 -17.46
CA LEU A 37 7.68 1.47 -17.15
C LEU A 37 8.05 0.47 -18.25
N LEU A 38 7.09 -0.30 -18.77
CA LEU A 38 7.33 -1.22 -19.88
C LEU A 38 7.77 -0.48 -21.15
N LYS A 39 7.15 0.65 -21.48
CA LYS A 39 7.51 1.48 -22.62
C LYS A 39 8.96 1.97 -22.51
N GLU A 40 9.36 2.49 -21.36
CA GLU A 40 10.72 2.99 -21.14
C GLU A 40 11.76 1.87 -21.08
N LEU A 41 11.45 0.73 -20.43
CA LEU A 41 12.33 -0.44 -20.41
C LEU A 41 12.60 -1.02 -21.81
N LYS A 42 11.60 -1.01 -22.69
CA LYS A 42 11.74 -1.42 -24.09
C LYS A 42 12.61 -0.45 -24.90
N ALA A 43 12.56 0.85 -24.59
CA ALA A 43 13.36 1.88 -25.24
C ALA A 43 14.85 1.86 -24.85
N LEU A 44 15.19 1.23 -23.71
CA LEU A 44 16.59 1.05 -23.29
C LEU A 44 17.34 0.03 -24.16
N LYS A 45 18.68 0.10 -24.09
CA LYS A 45 19.58 -0.85 -24.76
C LYS A 45 19.29 -2.27 -24.27
N GLN A 46 18.77 -3.10 -25.19
CA GLN A 46 18.45 -4.51 -24.93
C GLN A 46 19.73 -5.36 -24.88
N PRO A 47 19.74 -6.44 -24.07
CA PRO A 47 20.86 -7.38 -24.08
C PRO A 47 20.97 -8.07 -25.44
N VAL A 48 22.20 -8.18 -25.95
CA VAL A 48 22.47 -8.95 -27.17
C VAL A 48 22.21 -10.44 -26.93
N PRO A 49 21.73 -11.20 -27.94
CA PRO A 49 21.56 -12.64 -27.83
C PRO A 49 22.85 -13.33 -27.41
N ARG A 50 22.74 -14.42 -26.63
CA ARG A 50 23.91 -15.23 -26.27
C ARG A 50 24.58 -15.74 -27.53
N GLN A 51 25.91 -15.77 -27.53
CA GLN A 51 26.70 -16.32 -28.62
C GLN A 51 27.08 -17.76 -28.30
N GLN A 52 27.08 -18.62 -29.32
CA GLN A 52 27.51 -20.01 -29.24
C GLN A 52 28.54 -20.29 -30.34
N ILE A 53 29.52 -21.13 -30.03
CA ILE A 53 30.52 -21.56 -31.01
C ILE A 53 29.92 -22.73 -31.78
N LYS A 54 29.82 -22.59 -33.11
CA LYS A 54 29.47 -23.70 -34.02
C LYS A 54 30.63 -23.94 -34.97
N PHE A 55 31.00 -25.20 -35.12
CA PHE A 55 31.98 -25.64 -36.11
C PHE A 55 31.27 -25.82 -37.45
N LEU A 56 31.45 -24.84 -38.34
CA LEU A 56 30.86 -24.86 -39.67
C LEU A 56 31.87 -25.41 -40.69
N PRO A 57 31.42 -26.20 -41.68
CA PRO A 57 32.27 -26.61 -42.78
C PRO A 57 32.62 -25.39 -43.64
N ALA A 58 33.91 -25.15 -43.83
CA ALA A 58 34.44 -24.20 -44.82
C ALA A 58 35.09 -25.01 -45.94
N GLY A 59 34.60 -24.82 -47.17
CA GLY A 59 35.15 -25.46 -48.37
C GLY A 59 36.13 -24.52 -49.05
N THR A 60 37.34 -25.00 -49.30
CA THR A 60 38.25 -24.40 -50.28
C THR A 60 38.34 -25.36 -51.46
N GLU A 61 38.00 -24.89 -52.67
CA GLU A 61 38.17 -25.68 -53.89
C GLU A 61 39.67 -25.88 -54.14
N GLY A 62 40.13 -27.12 -54.00
CA GLY A 62 41.47 -27.51 -54.42
C GLY A 62 41.53 -27.67 -55.93
N ALA A 63 42.70 -27.45 -56.52
CA ALA A 63 42.94 -27.50 -57.98
C ALA A 63 42.53 -28.82 -58.66
N ASP A 64 42.36 -29.91 -57.91
CA ASP A 64 42.00 -31.25 -58.40
C ASP A 64 40.50 -31.59 -58.30
N GLY A 65 39.63 -30.61 -58.02
CA GLY A 65 38.17 -30.82 -57.95
C GLY A 65 37.69 -31.59 -56.69
N VAL A 66 38.59 -31.89 -55.75
CA VAL A 66 38.27 -32.51 -54.45
C VAL A 66 38.02 -31.42 -53.41
N LEU A 67 36.80 -31.36 -52.87
CA LEU A 67 36.40 -30.43 -51.81
C LEU A 67 37.08 -30.79 -50.48
N GLN A 68 38.09 -30.02 -50.07
CA GLN A 68 38.61 -30.08 -48.69
C GLN A 68 37.66 -29.31 -47.76
N LEU A 69 37.00 -30.05 -46.87
CA LEU A 69 36.12 -29.50 -45.83
C LEU A 69 36.93 -29.29 -44.55
N THR A 70 37.26 -28.04 -44.23
CA THR A 70 37.89 -27.69 -42.95
C THR A 70 36.82 -27.17 -41.99
N ARG A 71 36.79 -27.66 -40.74
CA ARG A 71 35.85 -27.16 -39.72
C ARG A 71 36.38 -25.88 -39.08
N VAL A 72 35.73 -24.75 -39.33
CA VAL A 72 36.08 -23.45 -38.72
C VAL A 72 35.15 -23.17 -37.55
N ALA A 73 35.74 -22.88 -36.39
CA ALA A 73 34.99 -22.44 -35.22
C ALA A 73 34.42 -21.04 -35.48
N THR A 74 33.10 -20.94 -35.69
CA THR A 74 32.41 -19.69 -35.95
C THR A 74 31.51 -19.34 -34.77
N VAL A 75 31.59 -18.09 -34.30
CA VAL A 75 30.73 -17.58 -33.25
C VAL A 75 29.41 -17.13 -33.87
N VAL A 76 28.32 -17.82 -33.55
CA VAL A 76 26.98 -17.50 -34.06
C VAL A 76 26.02 -17.17 -32.92
N PRO A 77 25.06 -16.26 -33.12
CA PRO A 77 24.04 -15.99 -32.12
C PRO A 77 23.15 -17.21 -31.89
N VAL A 78 22.75 -17.43 -30.64
CA VAL A 78 21.72 -18.40 -30.28
C VAL A 78 20.38 -17.87 -30.78
N LEU A 79 19.89 -18.42 -31.89
CA LEU A 79 18.64 -17.99 -32.53
C LEU A 79 17.42 -18.10 -31.59
N ALA A 80 17.44 -18.99 -30.61
CA ALA A 80 16.39 -19.10 -29.59
C ALA A 80 16.28 -17.85 -28.69
N ASP A 81 17.35 -17.07 -28.56
CA ASP A 81 17.37 -15.80 -27.83
C ASP A 81 17.09 -14.59 -28.73
N HIS A 82 16.86 -14.81 -30.04
CA HIS A 82 16.56 -13.73 -30.98
C HIS A 82 15.18 -13.13 -30.71
N VAL A 83 15.06 -11.81 -30.89
CA VAL A 83 13.82 -11.04 -30.62
C VAL A 83 12.63 -11.56 -31.42
N LEU A 84 12.84 -12.05 -32.65
CA LEU A 84 11.79 -12.64 -33.49
C LEU A 84 11.24 -13.96 -32.93
N VAL A 85 12.01 -14.70 -32.13
CA VAL A 85 11.61 -15.99 -31.56
C VAL A 85 11.04 -15.80 -30.15
N LYS A 86 11.73 -15.02 -29.31
CA LYS A 86 11.36 -14.79 -27.91
C LYS A 86 10.32 -13.68 -27.71
N GLY A 87 10.13 -12.82 -28.70
CA GLY A 87 9.37 -11.58 -28.56
C GLY A 87 10.11 -10.50 -27.77
N ALA A 88 9.41 -9.44 -27.40
CA ALA A 88 9.98 -8.35 -26.61
C ALA A 88 10.41 -8.83 -25.21
N ALA A 89 11.60 -8.45 -24.76
CA ALA A 89 12.20 -8.95 -23.50
C ALA A 89 11.41 -8.57 -22.23
N TYR A 90 10.56 -7.53 -22.30
CA TYR A 90 9.75 -7.04 -21.17
C TYR A 90 8.29 -6.90 -21.62
N THR A 91 7.48 -7.93 -21.41
CA THR A 91 6.05 -7.93 -21.77
C THR A 91 5.13 -7.58 -20.61
N HIS A 92 5.52 -7.92 -19.38
CA HIS A 92 4.69 -7.74 -18.18
C HIS A 92 5.56 -7.44 -16.96
N LEU A 93 5.09 -6.57 -16.07
CA LEU A 93 5.70 -6.30 -14.78
C LEU A 93 4.77 -6.76 -13.66
N LYS A 94 5.31 -7.45 -12.67
CA LYS A 94 4.51 -7.85 -11.49
C LYS A 94 4.28 -6.64 -10.59
N VAL A 95 3.32 -5.78 -10.94
CA VAL A 95 2.95 -4.59 -10.15
C VAL A 95 1.77 -4.92 -9.22
N GLY A 96 2.02 -4.89 -7.91
CA GLY A 96 1.01 -5.05 -6.87
C GLY A 96 0.52 -3.70 -6.35
N ALA A 97 -0.66 -3.72 -5.74
CA ALA A 97 -1.26 -2.58 -5.07
C ALA A 97 -1.36 -2.86 -3.58
N GLY A 98 -0.97 -1.88 -2.75
CA GLY A 98 -1.17 -1.91 -1.30
C GLY A 98 -2.63 -1.62 -0.92
N HIS A 99 -2.82 -0.88 0.17
CA HIS A 99 -4.14 -0.45 0.62
C HIS A 99 -4.87 0.35 -0.47
N ARG A 100 -5.96 -0.21 -0.97
CA ARG A 100 -6.74 0.34 -2.08
C ARG A 100 -7.49 1.60 -1.63
N LEU A 101 -7.54 2.59 -2.53
CA LEU A 101 -8.40 3.76 -2.41
C LEU A 101 -9.59 3.58 -3.34
N ASP A 102 -10.78 3.96 -2.86
CA ASP A 102 -12.00 3.98 -3.69
C ASP A 102 -11.89 5.00 -4.85
N TYR A 103 -12.89 5.04 -5.72
CA TYR A 103 -12.87 5.89 -6.91
C TYR A 103 -12.79 7.39 -6.56
N GLN A 104 -13.60 7.84 -5.60
CA GLN A 104 -13.75 9.26 -5.24
C GLN A 104 -12.64 9.77 -4.30
N SER A 105 -11.97 8.89 -3.57
CA SER A 105 -10.89 9.25 -2.65
C SER A 105 -9.59 9.53 -3.39
N SER A 106 -8.77 10.37 -2.79
CA SER A 106 -7.46 10.76 -3.33
C SER A 106 -6.36 10.49 -2.32
N GLY A 107 -5.11 10.65 -2.72
CA GLY A 107 -3.98 10.65 -1.78
C GLY A 107 -2.89 9.65 -2.11
N VAL A 108 -2.08 9.35 -1.09
CA VAL A 108 -0.96 8.41 -1.14
C VAL A 108 -1.47 7.04 -1.54
N PHE A 109 -0.88 6.41 -2.56
CA PHE A 109 -1.19 5.06 -2.99
C PHE A 109 0.11 4.28 -3.19
N VAL A 110 0.33 3.24 -2.39
CA VAL A 110 1.57 2.47 -2.40
C VAL A 110 1.46 1.34 -3.42
N LEU A 111 2.46 1.26 -4.30
CA LEU A 111 2.62 0.22 -5.31
C LEU A 111 3.89 -0.59 -5.03
N GLY A 112 3.84 -1.86 -5.38
CA GLY A 112 4.97 -2.79 -5.26
C GLY A 112 5.32 -3.34 -6.62
N ILE A 113 6.61 -3.54 -6.89
CA ILE A 113 7.10 -4.18 -8.11
C ILE A 113 7.93 -5.41 -7.74
N GLY A 114 7.54 -6.57 -8.29
CA GLY A 114 8.21 -7.85 -8.09
C GLY A 114 8.30 -8.24 -6.61
N HIS A 115 9.50 -8.25 -6.02
CA HIS A 115 9.67 -8.52 -4.58
C HIS A 115 8.92 -7.49 -3.71
N GLY A 116 8.71 -6.27 -4.21
CA GLY A 116 7.87 -5.27 -3.55
C GLY A 116 6.47 -5.76 -3.18
N ASN A 117 5.93 -6.74 -3.89
CA ASN A 117 4.61 -7.31 -3.57
C ASN A 117 4.60 -8.09 -2.26
N LYS A 118 5.71 -8.77 -1.91
CA LYS A 118 5.84 -9.42 -0.60
C LYS A 118 5.89 -8.39 0.51
N ILE A 119 6.66 -7.32 0.30
CA ILE A 119 6.75 -6.19 1.23
C ILE A 119 5.37 -5.54 1.43
N LEU A 120 4.57 -5.37 0.37
CA LEU A 120 3.20 -4.86 0.51
C LEU A 120 2.33 -5.76 1.40
N THR A 121 2.47 -7.08 1.28
CA THR A 121 1.78 -8.03 2.16
C THR A 121 2.25 -7.89 3.60
N ASP A 122 3.56 -7.78 3.83
CA ASP A 122 4.12 -7.59 5.16
C ASP A 122 3.64 -6.26 5.79
N MET A 123 3.54 -5.19 4.99
CA MET A 123 2.99 -3.90 5.41
C MET A 123 1.48 -3.92 5.70
N TYR A 124 0.74 -4.81 5.04
CA TYR A 124 -0.68 -5.01 5.32
C TYR A 124 -0.87 -5.75 6.65
N ASN A 125 -0.06 -6.77 6.90
CA ASN A 125 -0.13 -7.60 8.10
C ASN A 125 0.40 -6.90 9.36
N SER A 126 1.14 -5.80 9.21
CA SER A 126 1.71 -5.03 10.33
C SER A 126 0.79 -3.94 10.88
N HIS A 127 -0.41 -3.81 10.31
CA HIS A 127 -1.48 -2.93 10.80
C HIS A 127 -1.01 -1.51 11.10
N TYR A 128 -0.29 -0.92 10.15
CA TYR A 128 0.16 0.46 10.29
C TYR A 128 -1.01 1.43 10.31
N THR A 129 -0.77 2.54 11.01
CA THR A 129 -1.68 3.68 11.01
C THR A 129 -1.72 4.33 9.64
N ARG A 130 -2.92 4.78 9.28
CA ARG A 130 -3.20 5.56 8.08
C ARG A 130 -3.78 6.89 8.52
N GLU A 131 -3.37 7.95 7.83
CA GLU A 131 -3.84 9.30 8.12
C GLU A 131 -4.63 9.83 6.93
N TYR A 132 -5.75 10.46 7.23
CA TYR A 132 -6.66 11.02 6.25
C TYR A 132 -7.03 12.45 6.62
N THR A 133 -7.10 13.29 5.60
CA THR A 133 -7.83 14.55 5.64
C THR A 133 -9.22 14.29 5.05
N VAL A 134 -10.26 14.51 5.84
CA VAL A 134 -11.65 14.27 5.46
C VAL A 134 -12.43 15.58 5.59
N SER A 135 -13.04 16.03 4.50
CA SER A 135 -13.88 17.23 4.49
C SER A 135 -15.35 16.84 4.53
N GLY A 136 -16.11 17.57 5.33
CA GLY A 136 -17.55 17.39 5.51
C GLY A 136 -18.33 18.67 5.19
N LEU A 137 -19.64 18.49 5.00
CA LEU A 137 -20.62 19.55 4.82
C LEU A 137 -21.81 19.27 5.73
N PHE A 138 -22.16 20.21 6.60
CA PHE A 138 -23.35 20.16 7.45
C PHE A 138 -24.63 20.50 6.66
N GLY A 139 -25.78 20.05 7.19
CA GLY A 139 -27.11 20.35 6.67
C GLY A 139 -27.56 19.53 5.46
N LYS A 140 -26.81 18.48 5.11
CA LYS A 140 -27.12 17.59 3.96
C LYS A 140 -26.84 16.13 4.33
N ALA A 141 -27.77 15.24 4.01
CA ALA A 141 -27.57 13.79 4.05
C ALA A 141 -27.86 13.15 2.68
N THR A 142 -27.08 12.13 2.36
CA THR A 142 -27.17 11.35 1.12
C THR A 142 -27.12 9.86 1.41
N GLU A 143 -27.59 9.04 0.47
CA GLU A 143 -27.70 7.58 0.61
C GLU A 143 -26.37 6.85 0.82
N ASP A 144 -25.31 7.32 0.17
CA ASP A 144 -23.97 6.72 0.21
C ASP A 144 -23.00 7.50 1.12
N PHE A 145 -23.52 8.46 1.89
CA PHE A 145 -22.76 9.39 2.73
C PHE A 145 -21.73 10.24 1.95
N SER A 146 -21.84 10.27 0.61
CA SER A 146 -21.01 11.11 -0.27
C SER A 146 -21.80 12.29 -0.82
N ASP A 147 -21.12 13.41 -1.05
CA ASP A 147 -21.75 14.62 -1.59
C ASP A 147 -22.37 14.41 -2.98
N ALA A 148 -21.84 13.44 -3.74
CA ALA A 148 -22.30 13.07 -5.08
C ALA A 148 -23.53 12.14 -5.08
N GLY A 149 -23.89 11.56 -3.93
CA GLY A 149 -25.04 10.68 -3.80
C GLY A 149 -26.38 11.39 -3.90
N LYS A 150 -27.45 10.60 -4.01
CA LYS A 150 -28.82 11.11 -3.98
C LYS A 150 -29.10 11.72 -2.60
N VAL A 151 -29.61 12.96 -2.59
CA VAL A 151 -29.98 13.66 -1.36
C VAL A 151 -31.22 13.02 -0.75
N ILE A 152 -31.10 12.64 0.52
CA ILE A 152 -32.19 12.07 1.31
C ILE A 152 -32.85 13.18 2.14
N GLU A 153 -32.03 14.02 2.79
CA GLU A 153 -32.50 14.99 3.76
C GLU A 153 -31.64 16.25 3.73
N LYS A 154 -32.28 17.39 4.05
CA LYS A 154 -31.61 18.66 4.33
C LYS A 154 -32.05 19.15 5.70
N THR A 155 -31.10 19.58 6.50
CA THR A 155 -31.31 19.99 7.89
C THR A 155 -30.64 21.34 8.16
N THR A 156 -31.09 22.05 9.18
CA THR A 156 -30.44 23.29 9.63
C THR A 156 -29.15 22.98 10.37
N TYR A 157 -28.18 23.90 10.31
CA TYR A 157 -26.88 23.76 10.95
C TYR A 157 -26.47 24.98 11.80
N ASP A 158 -27.30 26.03 11.86
CA ASP A 158 -26.98 27.28 12.57
C ASP A 158 -26.74 27.10 14.07
N HIS A 159 -27.30 26.03 14.67
CA HIS A 159 -27.14 25.70 16.08
C HIS A 159 -25.82 25.00 16.40
N ILE A 160 -25.05 24.61 15.38
CA ILE A 160 -23.76 23.91 15.53
C ILE A 160 -22.69 24.96 15.79
N THR A 161 -22.21 25.01 17.03
CA THR A 161 -21.06 25.83 17.41
C THR A 161 -19.80 24.99 17.42
N ARG A 162 -18.64 25.65 17.34
CA ARG A 162 -17.33 24.98 17.41
C ARG A 162 -17.18 24.14 18.68
N ASP A 163 -17.61 24.65 19.84
CA ASP A 163 -17.53 23.91 21.11
C ASP A 163 -18.39 22.65 21.14
N LYS A 164 -19.56 22.66 20.49
CA LYS A 164 -20.41 21.46 20.38
C LYS A 164 -19.75 20.44 19.47
N PHE A 165 -19.20 20.90 18.35
CA PHE A 165 -18.51 20.06 17.39
C PHE A 165 -17.29 19.38 18.03
N GLU A 166 -16.41 20.14 18.68
CA GLU A 166 -15.22 19.59 19.35
C GLU A 166 -15.58 18.60 20.47
N ARG A 167 -16.67 18.84 21.21
CA ARG A 167 -17.20 17.87 22.20
C ARG A 167 -17.61 16.54 21.58
N VAL A 168 -18.29 16.56 20.43
CA VAL A 168 -18.66 15.34 19.70
C VAL A 168 -17.42 14.60 19.19
N LEU A 169 -16.43 15.33 18.66
CA LEU A 169 -15.16 14.70 18.23
C LEU A 169 -14.44 14.01 19.40
N ALA A 170 -14.36 14.66 20.56
CA ALA A 170 -13.75 14.10 21.77
C ALA A 170 -14.50 12.84 22.26
N MET A 171 -15.84 12.84 22.19
CA MET A 171 -16.66 11.68 22.53
C MET A 171 -16.37 10.48 21.61
N ILE A 172 -16.33 10.71 20.29
CA ILE A 172 -16.00 9.66 19.31
C ILE A 172 -14.60 9.11 19.54
N GLN A 173 -13.63 9.99 19.79
CA GLN A 173 -12.26 9.58 20.10
C GLN A 173 -12.19 8.72 21.37
N GLY A 174 -12.87 9.13 22.45
CA GLY A 174 -12.93 8.34 23.69
C GLY A 174 -13.60 6.98 23.52
N SER A 175 -14.64 6.87 22.69
CA SER A 175 -15.28 5.60 22.35
C SER A 175 -14.33 4.67 21.59
N ASN A 176 -13.61 5.21 20.60
CA ASN A 176 -12.64 4.42 19.82
C ASN A 176 -11.43 3.98 20.64
N GLN A 177 -10.97 4.80 21.60
CA GLN A 177 -9.89 4.40 22.51
C GLN A 177 -10.29 3.19 23.37
N ARG A 178 -11.54 3.14 23.85
CA ARG A 178 -12.05 1.96 24.55
C ARG A 178 -12.12 0.74 23.63
N ALA A 179 -12.62 0.91 22.41
CA ALA A 179 -12.66 -0.17 21.42
C ALA A 179 -11.25 -0.72 21.12
N MET A 180 -10.27 0.16 20.98
CA MET A 180 -8.86 -0.21 20.81
C MET A 180 -8.37 -1.13 21.93
N LEU A 181 -8.59 -0.74 23.19
CA LEU A 181 -8.17 -1.53 24.37
C LEU A 181 -8.86 -2.90 24.44
N VAL A 182 -10.10 -3.03 23.98
CA VAL A 182 -10.81 -4.32 23.95
C VAL A 182 -10.23 -5.24 22.86
N HIS A 183 -9.69 -4.68 21.78
CA HIS A 183 -9.26 -5.44 20.60
C HIS A 183 -7.77 -5.81 20.58
N THR A 184 -7.00 -5.46 21.61
CA THR A 184 -5.58 -5.80 21.73
C THR A 184 -5.35 -7.26 22.13
N ARG A 185 -6.36 -7.99 22.63
CA ARG A 185 -6.28 -9.40 23.10
C ARG A 185 -5.21 -9.67 24.18
N ILE A 186 -4.59 -8.62 24.73
CA ILE A 186 -3.65 -8.70 25.83
C ILE A 186 -4.43 -8.42 27.11
N ASP A 187 -4.15 -9.15 28.19
CA ASP A 187 -4.67 -8.80 29.49
C ASP A 187 -4.10 -7.44 29.90
N LEU A 188 -4.96 -6.41 29.95
CA LEU A 188 -4.54 -5.04 30.29
C LEU A 188 -3.93 -4.93 31.70
N LYS A 189 -4.10 -5.96 32.54
CA LYS A 189 -3.48 -6.05 33.87
C LYS A 189 -2.08 -6.68 33.85
N SER A 190 -1.62 -7.17 32.70
CA SER A 190 -0.31 -7.79 32.59
C SER A 190 0.80 -6.74 32.52
N GLN A 191 2.00 -7.14 32.97
CA GLN A 191 3.20 -6.36 32.81
C GLN A 191 3.54 -6.11 31.33
N GLU A 192 3.25 -7.09 30.47
CA GLU A 192 3.43 -6.99 29.02
C GLU A 192 2.56 -5.88 28.40
N ALA A 193 1.30 -5.73 28.83
CA ALA A 193 0.45 -4.64 28.38
C ALA A 193 1.01 -3.27 28.76
N TYR A 194 1.60 -3.16 29.95
CA TYR A 194 2.25 -1.94 30.42
C TYR A 194 3.50 -1.62 29.59
N GLU A 195 4.36 -2.60 29.35
CA GLU A 195 5.57 -2.44 28.52
C GLU A 195 5.21 -2.01 27.10
N LEU A 196 4.25 -2.68 26.47
CA LEU A 196 3.76 -2.32 25.13
C LEU A 196 3.10 -0.93 25.10
N ALA A 197 2.42 -0.51 26.17
CA ALA A 197 1.84 0.83 26.25
C ALA A 197 2.91 1.91 26.40
N VAL A 198 3.93 1.68 27.21
CA VAL A 198 5.09 2.59 27.38
C VAL A 198 5.88 2.72 26.09
N GLU A 199 6.06 1.62 25.36
CA GLU A 199 6.69 1.61 24.03
C GLU A 199 5.79 2.18 22.92
N GLY A 200 4.50 2.43 23.18
CA GLY A 200 3.54 2.88 22.17
C GLY A 200 3.22 1.81 21.11
N ARG A 201 3.45 0.53 21.42
CA ARG A 201 3.26 -0.63 20.53
C ARG A 201 1.95 -1.38 20.78
N LEU A 202 1.13 -0.92 21.73
CA LEU A 202 -0.19 -1.49 21.95
C LEU A 202 -1.06 -1.28 20.70
N ARG A 203 -1.32 -2.35 19.95
CA ARG A 203 -2.08 -2.31 18.69
C ARG A 203 -3.23 -3.32 18.70
N PRO A 204 -4.37 -2.99 18.06
CA PRO A 204 -5.45 -3.94 17.79
C PRO A 204 -4.97 -5.09 16.90
N MET A 205 -5.43 -6.31 17.19
CA MET A 205 -5.10 -7.50 16.40
C MET A 205 -5.86 -7.56 15.06
N ASP A 206 -5.41 -8.43 14.15
CA ASP A 206 -5.81 -8.60 12.72
C ASP A 206 -7.31 -8.65 12.41
N LYS A 207 -8.17 -8.99 13.39
CA LYS A 207 -9.62 -9.12 13.20
C LYS A 207 -10.43 -7.99 13.85
N SER A 208 -9.77 -6.89 14.21
CA SER A 208 -10.45 -5.75 14.83
C SER A 208 -11.23 -4.93 13.80
N PRO A 209 -12.38 -4.34 14.21
CA PRO A 209 -13.09 -3.37 13.38
C PRO A 209 -12.20 -2.14 13.11
N PRO A 210 -12.60 -1.26 12.18
CA PRO A 210 -11.96 0.04 12.01
C PRO A 210 -11.87 0.80 13.33
N ILE A 211 -10.68 1.30 13.65
CA ILE A 211 -10.42 2.02 14.90
C ILE A 211 -9.81 3.39 14.58
N ILE A 212 -10.40 4.44 15.13
CA ILE A 212 -9.86 5.80 15.08
C ILE A 212 -8.95 6.02 16.29
N LEU A 213 -7.68 6.33 16.05
CA LEU A 213 -6.70 6.63 17.10
C LEU A 213 -6.66 8.11 17.45
N GLY A 214 -6.78 8.95 16.42
CA GLY A 214 -6.70 10.39 16.54
C GLY A 214 -7.74 11.05 15.65
N LEU A 215 -8.41 12.06 16.20
CA LEU A 215 -9.43 12.82 15.50
C LEU A 215 -9.26 14.30 15.84
N ARG A 216 -8.91 15.11 14.86
CA ARG A 216 -8.63 16.55 15.06
C ARG A 216 -9.35 17.39 14.03
N CYS A 217 -9.91 18.52 14.44
CA CYS A 217 -10.41 19.53 13.52
C CYS A 217 -9.26 20.39 12.99
N LEU A 218 -9.11 20.44 11.67
CA LEU A 218 -8.15 21.32 10.98
C LEU A 218 -8.78 22.66 10.62
N GLU A 219 -10.01 22.62 10.11
CA GLU A 219 -10.72 23.79 9.64
C GLU A 219 -12.20 23.67 10.00
N TYR A 220 -12.77 24.77 10.50
CA TYR A 220 -14.17 24.86 10.86
C TYR A 220 -14.74 26.17 10.32
N SER A 221 -15.42 26.07 9.18
CA SER A 221 -16.07 27.20 8.50
C SER A 221 -17.45 26.76 8.02
N PRO A 222 -18.44 26.65 8.93
CA PRO A 222 -19.77 26.14 8.63
C PRO A 222 -20.38 26.78 7.36
N PRO A 223 -21.03 25.98 6.50
CA PRO A 223 -21.37 24.57 6.69
C PRO A 223 -20.20 23.60 6.43
N HIS A 224 -19.02 24.08 6.03
CA HIS A 224 -17.86 23.24 5.72
C HIS A 224 -16.96 23.01 6.94
N PHE A 225 -16.34 21.84 6.98
CA PHE A 225 -15.30 21.55 7.97
C PHE A 225 -14.34 20.50 7.42
N THR A 226 -13.14 20.47 7.99
CA THR A 226 -12.10 19.50 7.64
C THR A 226 -11.53 18.87 8.89
N LEU A 227 -11.45 17.54 8.88
CA LEU A 227 -10.91 16.70 9.94
C LEU A 227 -9.62 16.03 9.48
N GLU A 228 -8.71 15.86 10.42
CA GLU A 228 -7.60 14.93 10.33
C GLU A 228 -7.95 13.70 11.16
N ILE A 229 -7.91 12.53 10.52
CA ILE A 229 -8.28 11.25 11.11
C ILE A 229 -7.10 10.32 10.98
N GLN A 230 -6.59 9.84 12.12
CA GLN A 230 -5.62 8.76 12.19
C GLN A 230 -6.35 7.48 12.58
N CYS A 231 -6.22 6.43 11.78
CA CYS A 231 -7.00 5.21 11.96
C CYS A 231 -6.23 3.95 11.54
N MET A 232 -6.79 2.81 11.93
CA MET A 232 -6.37 1.47 11.52
C MET A 232 -7.58 0.67 10.99
N HIS A 233 -7.31 -0.28 10.11
CA HIS A 233 -8.30 -1.21 9.50
C HIS A 233 -9.50 -0.54 8.82
N GLU A 234 -9.38 0.75 8.52
CA GLU A 234 -10.48 1.53 7.98
C GLU A 234 -10.72 1.24 6.50
N THR A 235 -11.95 1.57 6.08
CA THR A 235 -12.33 1.73 4.68
C THR A 235 -12.72 3.19 4.43
N GLN A 236 -12.66 3.63 3.18
CA GLN A 236 -13.05 5.00 2.84
C GLN A 236 -14.56 5.23 3.03
N GLN A 237 -15.37 4.17 2.89
CA GLN A 237 -16.79 4.21 3.21
C GLN A 237 -17.03 4.42 4.71
N TYR A 238 -16.24 3.77 5.57
CA TYR A 238 -16.31 3.97 7.01
C TYR A 238 -15.98 5.42 7.41
N LEU A 239 -14.96 6.03 6.80
CA LEU A 239 -14.64 7.45 7.05
C LEU A 239 -15.81 8.39 6.68
N ARG A 240 -16.53 8.11 5.60
CA ARG A 240 -17.73 8.90 5.22
C ARG A 240 -18.87 8.69 6.20
N LYS A 241 -19.06 7.45 6.68
CA LYS A 241 -20.05 7.12 7.69
C LYS A 241 -19.79 7.87 9.00
N ILE A 242 -18.53 8.00 9.43
CA ILE A 242 -18.17 8.79 10.62
C ILE A 242 -18.61 10.25 10.47
N ILE A 243 -18.40 10.86 9.30
CA ILE A 243 -18.87 12.23 9.04
C ILE A 243 -20.38 12.33 9.21
N HIS A 244 -21.12 11.34 8.70
CA HIS A 244 -22.57 11.27 8.88
C HIS A 244 -22.98 11.12 10.36
N GLU A 245 -22.33 10.21 11.09
CA GLU A 245 -22.56 10.00 12.53
C GLU A 245 -22.29 11.28 13.35
N ILE A 246 -21.23 12.03 13.03
CA ILE A 246 -20.95 13.34 13.65
C ILE A 246 -22.10 14.32 13.43
N GLY A 247 -22.69 14.34 12.23
CA GLY A 247 -23.86 15.15 11.95
C GLY A 247 -25.04 14.79 12.84
N LEU A 248 -25.33 13.50 12.98
CA LEU A 248 -26.43 12.97 13.81
C LEU A 248 -26.25 13.33 15.29
N GLU A 249 -25.04 13.17 15.83
CA GLU A 249 -24.73 13.55 17.22
C GLU A 249 -24.91 15.05 17.49
N LEU A 250 -24.71 15.87 16.46
CA LEU A 250 -24.97 17.32 16.51
C LEU A 250 -26.45 17.68 16.27
N ARG A 251 -27.34 16.69 16.19
CA ARG A 251 -28.77 16.86 15.86
C ARG A 251 -28.97 17.58 14.53
N SER A 252 -28.15 17.23 13.55
CA SER A 252 -28.21 17.72 12.18
C SER A 252 -27.84 16.57 11.23
N SER A 253 -27.54 16.89 9.99
CA SER A 253 -27.04 15.94 9.01
C SER A 253 -25.68 16.42 8.50
N ALA A 254 -24.80 15.48 8.15
CA ALA A 254 -23.57 15.81 7.47
C ALA A 254 -23.26 14.79 6.39
N VAL A 255 -22.57 15.26 5.36
CA VAL A 255 -22.11 14.44 4.23
C VAL A 255 -20.61 14.64 4.02
N CYS A 256 -19.93 13.57 3.61
CA CYS A 256 -18.52 13.66 3.27
C CYS A 256 -18.35 14.16 1.84
N THR A 257 -17.59 15.25 1.69
CA THR A 257 -17.30 15.87 0.38
C THR A 257 -16.00 15.35 -0.21
N LYS A 258 -14.95 15.18 0.61
CA LYS A 258 -13.62 14.76 0.16
C LYS A 258 -12.97 13.83 1.17
N VAL A 259 -12.33 12.78 0.68
CA VAL A 259 -11.44 11.90 1.46
C VAL A 259 -10.08 11.90 0.79
N ARG A 260 -9.04 12.32 1.52
CA ARG A 260 -7.67 12.33 1.05
C ARG A 260 -6.77 11.59 2.02
N ARG A 261 -6.15 10.49 1.60
CA ARG A 261 -5.11 9.82 2.39
C ARG A 261 -3.81 10.62 2.34
N THR A 262 -3.38 11.14 3.48
CA THR A 262 -2.12 11.89 3.63
C THR A 262 -0.95 10.98 3.99
N ARG A 263 -1.21 9.84 4.64
CA ARG A 263 -0.18 8.86 5.02
C ARG A 263 -0.69 7.42 4.95
N ASP A 264 0.16 6.52 4.50
CA ASP A 264 -0.02 5.06 4.51
C ASP A 264 1.23 4.42 5.12
N GLY A 265 1.22 4.21 6.44
CA GLY A 265 2.37 3.77 7.22
C GLY A 265 3.60 4.67 7.05
N PRO A 266 4.72 4.19 6.48
CA PRO A 266 5.93 5.00 6.27
C PRO A 266 5.82 5.98 5.09
N PHE A 267 4.78 5.87 4.25
CA PHE A 267 4.64 6.69 3.06
C PHE A 267 3.74 7.89 3.35
N THR A 268 4.30 9.09 3.29
CA THR A 268 3.58 10.35 3.40
C THR A 268 3.25 10.93 2.01
N ALA A 269 2.41 11.96 1.99
CA ALA A 269 2.04 12.69 0.77
C ALA A 269 3.25 13.27 0.03
N ASP A 270 4.30 13.66 0.75
CA ASP A 270 5.52 14.24 0.16
C ASP A 270 6.35 13.20 -0.61
N CYS A 271 6.24 11.93 -0.23
CA CYS A 271 6.89 10.82 -0.92
C CYS A 271 6.13 10.36 -2.17
N ALA A 272 4.90 10.84 -2.39
CA ALA A 272 4.01 10.34 -3.42
C ALA A 272 4.29 11.00 -4.77
N LEU A 273 4.71 10.21 -5.76
CA LEU A 273 4.95 10.71 -7.11
C LEU A 273 3.64 11.15 -7.80
N LEU A 274 3.64 12.38 -8.30
CA LEU A 274 2.57 12.89 -9.16
C LEU A 274 2.55 12.18 -10.51
N ARG A 275 1.40 12.22 -11.20
CA ARG A 275 1.17 11.55 -12.49
C ARG A 275 2.20 11.90 -13.56
N THR A 276 2.71 13.13 -13.55
CA THR A 276 3.75 13.60 -14.48
C THR A 276 5.11 12.94 -14.25
N HIS A 277 5.35 12.38 -13.08
CA HIS A 277 6.61 11.77 -12.66
C HIS A 277 6.53 10.23 -12.59
N TRP A 278 5.54 9.63 -13.25
CA TRP A 278 5.43 8.16 -13.37
C TRP A 278 6.31 7.63 -14.50
N ASP A 279 7.58 8.00 -14.45
CA ASP A 279 8.65 7.60 -15.37
C ASP A 279 9.69 6.71 -14.67
N LEU A 280 10.51 6.01 -15.45
CA LEU A 280 11.49 5.06 -14.93
C LEU A 280 12.50 5.72 -13.99
N GLN A 281 12.90 6.95 -14.27
CA GLN A 281 13.94 7.65 -13.52
C GLN A 281 13.45 8.04 -12.13
N ASN A 282 12.29 8.68 -12.05
CA ASN A 282 11.67 9.14 -10.80
C ASN A 282 11.20 7.95 -9.96
N ILE A 283 10.62 6.92 -10.57
CA ILE A 283 10.24 5.68 -9.87
C ILE A 283 11.50 4.97 -9.33
N SER A 284 12.57 4.88 -10.12
CA SER A 284 13.84 4.29 -9.65
C SER A 284 14.46 5.08 -8.50
N ARG A 285 14.27 6.40 -8.44
CA ARG A 285 14.72 7.23 -7.32
C ARG A 285 13.87 6.97 -6.08
N ALA A 286 12.54 7.04 -6.22
CA ALA A 286 11.61 6.78 -5.13
C ALA A 286 11.80 5.38 -4.51
N LEU A 287 12.06 4.37 -5.33
CA LEU A 287 12.38 3.00 -4.89
C LEU A 287 13.69 2.90 -4.10
N LYS A 288 14.67 3.76 -4.36
CA LYS A 288 15.91 3.77 -3.58
C LYS A 288 15.70 4.44 -2.23
N GLU A 289 14.95 5.53 -2.21
CA GLU A 289 14.62 6.26 -0.98
C GLU A 289 13.68 5.47 -0.08
N SER A 290 12.77 4.67 -0.65
CA SER A 290 11.86 3.83 0.12
C SER A 290 12.57 2.65 0.81
N ARG A 291 13.68 2.13 0.27
CA ARG A 291 14.41 0.99 0.87
C ARG A 291 14.79 1.24 2.33
N GLY A 292 15.25 2.45 2.67
CA GLY A 292 15.58 2.80 4.06
C GLY A 292 14.34 2.69 4.96
N ARG A 293 13.25 3.34 4.55
CA ARG A 293 11.97 3.34 5.27
C ARG A 293 11.41 1.93 5.44
N THR A 294 11.49 1.11 4.40
CA THR A 294 10.99 -0.27 4.41
C THR A 294 11.85 -1.23 5.23
N ALA A 295 13.17 -1.01 5.29
CA ALA A 295 14.08 -1.85 6.07
C ALA A 295 13.86 -1.70 7.60
N GLU A 296 13.34 -0.55 8.03
CA GLU A 296 12.88 -0.37 9.41
C GLU A 296 11.59 -1.17 9.68
N LEU A 297 10.62 -1.13 8.75
CA LEU A 297 9.36 -1.89 8.87
C LEU A 297 9.59 -3.40 9.00
N VAL A 298 10.46 -3.96 8.15
CA VAL A 298 10.74 -5.40 8.16
C VAL A 298 11.39 -5.81 9.48
N ARG A 299 12.28 -4.97 10.05
CA ARG A 299 12.89 -5.23 11.36
C ARG A 299 11.86 -5.16 12.49
N GLU A 300 11.00 -4.15 12.49
CA GLU A 300 9.93 -4.02 13.48
C GLU A 300 8.96 -5.21 13.41
N ASN A 301 8.57 -5.63 12.21
CA ASN A 301 7.65 -6.76 12.02
C ASN A 301 8.25 -8.09 12.50
N ILE A 302 9.53 -8.35 12.23
CA ILE A 302 10.21 -9.55 12.73
C ILE A 302 10.20 -9.55 14.27
N SER A 303 10.53 -8.42 14.90
CA SER A 303 10.49 -8.31 16.36
C SER A 303 9.08 -8.49 16.95
N ASN A 304 8.05 -7.97 16.27
CA ASN A 304 6.66 -8.14 16.69
C ASN A 304 6.18 -9.60 16.56
N MET A 305 6.57 -10.28 15.47
CA MET A 305 6.19 -11.69 15.24
C MET A 305 6.90 -12.64 16.21
N GLU A 306 8.17 -12.37 16.55
CA GLU A 306 8.92 -13.16 17.54
C GLU A 306 8.30 -13.05 18.93
N GLN A 307 7.82 -11.86 19.32
CA GLN A 307 7.10 -11.62 20.58
C GLN A 307 5.67 -12.18 20.60
N GLN A 308 5.09 -12.50 19.43
CA GLN A 308 3.73 -13.06 19.30
C GLN A 308 3.69 -14.60 19.29
N SER A 309 4.85 -15.27 19.42
CA SER A 309 4.93 -16.73 19.60
C SER A 309 4.53 -17.07 21.03
N PRO A 310 3.45 -17.82 21.30
CA PRO A 310 3.20 -18.33 22.63
C PRO A 310 4.34 -19.29 22.98
N ASN A 311 4.98 -19.13 24.14
CA ASN A 311 5.80 -20.20 24.72
C ASN A 311 4.91 -21.44 24.87
N GLU A 312 5.11 -22.46 24.04
CA GLU A 312 4.39 -23.73 24.09
C GLU A 312 4.64 -24.53 25.39
N GLU A 313 5.47 -24.03 26.31
CA GLU A 313 5.86 -24.74 27.54
C GLU A 313 4.85 -24.61 28.71
N GLN A 314 3.81 -23.77 28.64
CA GLN A 314 2.88 -23.60 29.78
C GLN A 314 1.56 -24.37 29.69
N LEU A 315 1.33 -25.16 28.65
CA LEU A 315 0.09 -25.97 28.49
C LEU A 315 0.20 -27.41 29.01
N GLN A 316 1.34 -27.81 29.60
CA GLN A 316 1.55 -29.20 30.04
C GLN A 316 1.42 -29.47 31.55
N GLU A 317 1.24 -28.45 32.40
CA GLU A 317 1.13 -28.65 33.86
C GLU A 317 -0.30 -28.65 34.44
N CYS A 318 -1.35 -28.40 33.67
CA CYS A 318 -2.73 -28.36 34.20
C CYS A 318 -3.57 -29.63 33.91
N GLY A 319 -2.90 -30.77 33.73
CA GLY A 319 -3.47 -31.97 33.15
C GLY A 319 -3.61 -33.20 34.05
N THR A 320 -3.65 -33.10 35.40
CA THR A 320 -4.01 -34.26 36.25
C THR A 320 -4.71 -33.85 37.54
N ALA A 321 -6.04 -33.68 37.48
CA ALA A 321 -6.91 -33.83 38.65
C ALA A 321 -8.09 -34.73 38.27
N ARG A 322 -7.97 -36.03 38.61
CA ARG A 322 -9.05 -37.02 38.53
C ARG A 322 -10.13 -36.65 39.55
N ALA A 323 -11.36 -36.43 39.09
CA ALA A 323 -12.54 -36.38 39.96
C ALA A 323 -12.96 -37.79 40.40
N PRO A 324 -13.39 -38.01 41.64
CA PRO A 324 -14.04 -39.27 42.03
C PRO A 324 -15.50 -39.28 41.58
N SER A 325 -15.91 -40.37 40.95
CA SER A 325 -17.29 -40.69 40.55
C SER A 325 -18.10 -41.23 41.76
N PRO A 326 -19.45 -41.19 41.70
CA PRO A 326 -20.35 -40.95 42.84
C PRO A 326 -20.46 -42.07 43.87
#